data_AF-A0AAD9N755-F1
#
_entry.id   AF-A0AAD9N755-F1
#
_cell.length_a   1.000
_cell.length_b   1.000
_cell.length_c   1.000
_cell.angle_alpha   90.00
_cell.angle_beta   90.00
_cell.angle_gamma   90.00
#
_symmetry.space_group_name_H-M   'P 1'
#
loop_
_entity.id
_entity.type
_entity.pdbx_description
1 polymer ?
#
loop_
_entity_poly.entity_id
_entity_poly.type
_entity_poly.pdbx_seq_one_letter_code
_entity_poly.pdbx_strand_id
1 'polypeptide(L)' 'LPAFKEKFRQNLKLLSYLVATGDKVLVKASTDRFCGTGHCLENSNVHDQKMWSGKNVMGDTLMRVRNELKNPMLV' A
#
# COMPACT_ATOMS: atom_id res chain seq x y z
N LEU A 1 10.73 -6.39 0.32
CA LEU A 1 9.48 -7.13 0.63
C LEU A 1 9.58 -7.99 1.90
N PRO A 2 10.62 -8.82 2.14
CA PRO A 2 10.65 -9.77 3.26
C PRO A 2 10.37 -9.14 4.63
N ALA A 3 11.00 -7.99 4.93
CA ALA A 3 10.78 -7.28 6.20
C ALA A 3 9.33 -6.79 6.40
N PHE A 4 8.66 -6.34 5.33
CA PHE A 4 7.25 -5.94 5.41
C PHE A 4 6.36 -7.14 5.68
N LYS A 5 6.59 -8.24 4.96
CA LYS A 5 5.84 -9.47 5.15
C LYS A 5 5.94 -9.97 6.60
N GLU A 6 7.14 -10.00 7.17
CA GLU A 6 7.34 -10.43 8.54
C GLU A 6 6.71 -9.46 9.56
N LYS A 7 6.74 -8.15 9.32
CA LYS A 7 6.03 -7.15 10.15
C LYS A 7 4.53 -7.46 10.28
N PHE A 8 3.89 -7.88 9.19
CA PHE A 8 2.46 -8.24 9.21
C PHE A 8 2.24 -9.67 9.74
N ARG A 9 3.12 -10.64 9.45
CA ARG A 9 3.02 -12.00 10.02
C ARG A 9 3.14 -12.03 11.53
N GLN A 10 4.06 -11.24 12.10
CA GLN A 10 4.28 -11.17 13.54
C GLN A 10 3.17 -10.40 14.28
N ASN A 11 2.38 -9.58 13.58
CA ASN A 11 1.33 -8.77 14.17
C ASN A 11 -0.01 -8.99 13.46
N LEU A 12 -0.78 -9.96 13.96
CA LEU A 12 -2.08 -10.35 13.40
C LEU A 12 -3.09 -9.20 13.35
N LYS A 13 -3.01 -8.22 14.26
CA LYS A 13 -3.87 -7.02 14.23
C LYS A 13 -3.53 -6.12 13.05
N LEU A 14 -2.24 -5.91 12.75
CA LEU A 14 -1.83 -5.17 11.55
C LEU A 14 -2.19 -5.92 10.28
N LEU A 15 -2.04 -7.24 10.27
CA LEU A 15 -2.44 -8.08 9.15
C LEU A 15 -3.95 -7.98 8.88
N SER A 16 -4.79 -8.04 9.92
CA SER A 16 -6.24 -7.95 9.77
C SER A 16 -6.64 -6.60 9.18
N TYR A 17 -6.02 -5.48 9.60
CA TYR A 17 -6.23 -4.18 8.97
C TYR A 17 -5.82 -4.18 7.50
N LEU A 18 -4.66 -4.74 7.17
CA LEU A 18 -4.17 -4.79 5.79
C LEU A 18 -5.11 -5.62 4.88
N VAL A 19 -5.55 -6.79 5.34
CA VAL A 19 -6.48 -7.65 4.59
C VAL A 19 -7.87 -7.02 4.48
N ALA A 20 -8.35 -6.33 5.51
CA ALA A 20 -9.64 -5.64 5.51
C ALA A 20 -9.73 -4.49 4.49
N THR A 21 -8.59 -4.03 3.93
CA THR A 21 -8.60 -3.08 2.81
C THR A 21 -9.20 -3.66 1.53
N GLY A 22 -9.38 -4.98 1.45
CA GLY A 22 -10.00 -5.66 0.32
C GLY A 22 -9.21 -5.41 -0.95
N ASP A 23 -9.90 -4.97 -2.01
CA ASP A 23 -9.31 -4.72 -3.32
C ASP A 23 -9.04 -3.23 -3.58
N LYS A 24 -9.14 -2.39 -2.53
CA LYS A 24 -8.84 -0.95 -2.63
C LYS A 24 -7.37 -0.73 -2.98
N VAL A 25 -7.13 0.32 -3.75
CA VAL A 25 -5.78 0.85 -4.01
C VAL A 25 -5.28 1.57 -2.77
N LEU A 26 -4.14 1.14 -2.23
CA LEU A 26 -3.51 1.78 -1.07
C LEU A 26 -2.52 2.84 -1.54
N VAL A 27 -2.57 3.99 -0.89
CA VAL A 27 -1.88 5.19 -1.37
C VAL A 27 -1.17 5.88 -0.22
N LYS A 28 0.10 6.24 -0.41
CA LYS A 28 0.79 7.18 0.48
C LYS A 28 0.62 8.59 -0.08
N ALA A 29 -0.36 9.32 0.45
CA ALA A 29 -0.58 10.73 0.16
C ALA A 29 0.58 11.58 0.71
N SER A 30 1.59 11.81 -0.11
CA SER A 30 2.81 12.53 0.25
C SER A 30 3.44 13.13 -1.01
N THR A 31 4.14 14.26 -0.85
CA THR A 31 4.95 14.89 -1.90
C THR A 31 6.19 14.08 -2.31
N ASP A 32 6.55 13.04 -1.56
CA ASP A 32 7.60 12.08 -1.95
C ASP A 32 7.17 11.34 -3.23
N ARG A 33 7.88 11.60 -4.33
CA ARG A 33 7.56 11.03 -5.65
C ARG A 33 8.02 9.58 -5.83
N PHE A 34 8.84 9.05 -4.92
CA PHE A 34 9.21 7.64 -4.96
C PHE A 34 8.24 6.81 -4.13
N CYS A 35 8.07 7.15 -2.85
CA CYS A 35 7.25 6.34 -1.94
C CYS A 35 5.75 6.68 -2.01
N GLY A 36 5.39 7.89 -2.45
CA GLY A 36 4.02 8.40 -2.46
C GLY A 36 3.56 8.89 -3.83
N THR A 37 2.44 9.61 -3.84
CA THR A 37 1.74 10.09 -5.05
C THR A 37 2.33 11.36 -5.65
N GLY A 38 3.25 12.02 -4.95
CA GLY A 38 3.69 13.37 -5.28
C GLY A 38 2.71 14.47 -4.85
N HIS A 39 1.62 14.11 -4.15
CA HIS A 39 0.58 15.03 -3.65
C HIS A 39 0.26 14.75 -2.18
N CYS A 40 0.09 15.79 -1.37
CA CYS A 40 -0.44 15.64 -0.01
C CYS A 40 -1.94 15.29 -0.03
N LEU A 41 -2.47 14.89 1.12
CA LEU A 41 -3.86 14.44 1.28
C LEU A 41 -4.89 15.54 0.96
N GLU A 42 -4.54 16.80 1.20
CA GLU A 42 -5.40 17.96 0.97
C GLU A 42 -5.53 18.29 -0.53
N ASN A 43 -4.61 17.80 -1.36
CA ASN A 43 -4.67 18.02 -2.79
C ASN A 43 -5.68 17.05 -3.42
N SER A 44 -6.76 17.58 -3.99
CA SER A 44 -7.80 16.80 -4.68
C SER A 44 -7.25 15.79 -5.72
N ASN A 45 -6.11 16.09 -6.35
CA ASN A 45 -5.44 15.21 -7.31
C ASN A 45 -4.93 13.90 -6.68
N VAL A 46 -4.85 13.79 -5.34
CA VAL A 46 -4.46 12.55 -4.66
C VAL A 46 -5.44 11.40 -4.94
N HIS A 47 -6.70 11.71 -5.26
CA HIS A 47 -7.73 10.72 -5.55
C HIS A 47 -7.76 10.27 -7.02
N ASP A 48 -7.07 10.98 -7.92
CA ASP A 48 -6.95 10.60 -9.33
C ASP A 48 -5.55 10.08 -9.62
N GLN A 49 -5.45 8.77 -9.81
CA GLN A 49 -4.18 8.10 -10.12
C GLN A 49 -3.51 8.64 -11.39
N LYS A 50 -4.26 9.16 -12.36
CA LYS A 50 -3.70 9.76 -13.59
C LYS A 50 -2.99 11.08 -13.31
N MET A 51 -3.33 11.74 -12.21
CA MET A 51 -2.76 13.02 -11.80
C MET A 51 -1.54 12.86 -10.89
N TRP A 52 -1.21 11.63 -10.47
CA TRP A 52 -0.06 11.39 -9.61
C TRP A 52 1.24 11.69 -10.35
N SER A 53 2.13 12.42 -9.65
CA SER A 53 3.50 12.68 -10.13
C SER A 53 4.53 11.79 -9.42
N GLY A 54 4.08 10.92 -8.52
CA GLY A 54 4.87 9.95 -7.78
C GLY A 54 4.46 8.50 -8.05
N LYS A 55 5.35 7.58 -7.70
CA LYS A 55 5.25 6.14 -8.02
C LYS A 55 4.40 5.34 -7.04
N ASN A 56 4.08 5.87 -5.86
CA ASN A 56 3.34 5.15 -4.81
C ASN A 56 3.92 3.77 -4.43
N VAL A 57 5.26 3.61 -4.49
CA VAL A 57 5.94 2.31 -4.25
C VAL A 57 5.54 1.66 -2.92
N MET A 58 5.26 2.47 -1.89
CA MET A 58 4.84 1.99 -0.59
C MET A 58 3.45 1.35 -0.64
N GLY A 59 2.50 1.99 -1.33
CA GLY A 59 1.15 1.48 -1.53
C GLY A 59 1.17 0.15 -2.29
N ASP A 60 1.91 0.11 -3.39
CA ASP A 60 2.08 -1.11 -4.20
C ASP A 60 2.71 -2.26 -3.41
N THR A 61 3.73 -1.95 -2.61
CA THR A 61 4.38 -2.90 -1.72
C THR A 61 3.38 -3.50 -0.72
N LEU A 62 2.55 -2.67 -0.09
CA LEU A 62 1.53 -3.14 0.85
C LEU A 62 0.46 -4.00 0.17
N MET A 63 0.03 -3.63 -1.04
CA MET A 63 -0.94 -4.42 -1.81
C MET A 63 -0.37 -5.78 -2.23
N ARG A 64 0.92 -5.84 -2.59
CA ARG A 64 1.59 -7.11 -2.87
C ARG A 64 1.69 -8.00 -1.64
N VAL A 65 2.12 -7.44 -0.50
CA VAL A 65 2.18 -8.18 0.77
C VAL A 65 0.79 -8.65 1.21
N ARG A 66 -0.25 -7.81 1.04
CA ARG A 66 -1.65 -8.20 1.27
C ARG A 66 -2.01 -9.44 0.46
N ASN A 67 -1.71 -9.47 -0.84
CA ASN A 67 -2.06 -10.58 -1.71
C ASN A 67 -1.29 -11.86 -1.34
N GLU A 68 0.00 -11.77 -1.04
CA GLU A 68 0.82 -12.90 -0.58
C GLU A 68 0.32 -13.48 0.74
N LEU A 69 -0.18 -12.65 1.66
CA LEU A 69 -0.64 -13.08 2.98
C LEU A 69 -2.15 -13.45 3.04
N LYS A 70 -2.97 -12.93 2.11
CA LYS A 70 -4.40 -13.28 1.96
C LYS A 70 -4.57 -14.69 1.41
N ASN A 71 -3.63 -15.18 0.59
CA ASN A 71 -3.67 -16.54 0.04
C ASN A 71 -2.28 -17.23 0.12
N PRO A 72 -1.98 -17.97 1.19
CA PRO A 72 -0.66 -18.57 1.39
C PRO A 72 -0.30 -19.70 0.40
N MET A 73 -1.17 -20.07 -0.54
CA MET A 73 -0.93 -21.12 -1.55
C MET A 73 -0.58 -20.61 -2.96
N LEU A 74 -0.38 -19.30 -3.16
CA LEU A 74 -0.05 -18.69 -4.47
C LEU A 74 1.41 -18.26 -4.63
N VAL A 75 2.35 -18.87 -3.89
CA VAL A 75 3.79 -18.62 -4.04
C VAL A 75 4.55 -19.93 -4.18
#